data_AF-A0A7X8V9B1-F1
#
_entry.id   AF-A0A7X8V9B1-F1
#
_cell.length_a   1.000
_cell.length_b   1.000
_cell.length_c   1.000
_cell.angle_alpha   90.00
_cell.angle_beta   90.00
_cell.angle_gamma   90.00
#
_symmetry.space_group_name_H-M   'P 1'
#
loop_
_entity.id
_entity.type
_entity.pdbx_description
1 polymer ?
#
loop_
_entity_poly.entity_id
_entity_poly.type
_entity_poly.pdbx_seq_one_letter_code
_entity_poly.pdbx_strand_id
1 'polypeptide(L)'
;PAINYLVQKYYPELVECLVPVVSPMEAHGRYLKKIKGHKEVAFIGPCLAKKVEIHDNGNYGIDAALTFEELVAWWKEEGINPILEPVSEHENIFCDDANFYPIPGGSYKTIEPFIKDQWREFIEVSGKENCMLMLDELKKGEFHRTWIEMNACEGGCINGPAIDSIERGPFKRIKCVKIFARNNSPRAESITVSDQNIPLDFEKHFKPTSIKIKKPSEQDIRRILEATGKYRPEHELNCGACGYNSCREKAEAVYNGMAEIHMCVPYMRNRAESLSNLIIESTPNAIIAVDIDMNVQVFNNGAEKMFRVNSADMIHKPLSLLFDDDDFKFVSKTQQNIINKKVVLTQYGLITQQDIYYEKEHSLIISIITDITEEEKIQERNAMLRKETVKTAQQVIDKQMRVAQEIASVLGETTAETKVLLNKIQRLLIDEIPGEK
;
A
#
# COMPACT_ATOMS: atom_id res chain seq x y z
N PRO A 1 -16.28 -18.69 17.07
CA PRO A 1 -14.83 -18.93 17.25
C PRO A 1 -14.10 -17.79 17.97
N ALA A 2 -14.35 -16.51 17.63
CA ALA A 2 -13.61 -15.38 18.20
C ALA A 2 -13.60 -15.35 19.74
N ILE A 3 -14.75 -15.56 20.39
CA ILE A 3 -14.83 -15.65 21.85
C ILE A 3 -14.07 -16.86 22.40
N ASN A 4 -14.15 -18.03 21.76
CA ASN A 4 -13.38 -19.20 22.19
C ASN A 4 -11.87 -18.90 22.17
N TYR A 5 -11.37 -18.23 21.13
CA TYR A 5 -9.97 -17.81 21.06
C TYR A 5 -9.61 -16.74 22.10
N LEU A 6 -10.53 -15.81 22.39
CA LEU A 6 -10.36 -14.83 23.47
C LEU A 6 -10.17 -15.56 24.81
N VAL A 7 -11.05 -16.53 25.11
CA VAL A 7 -10.96 -17.34 26.33
C VAL A 7 -9.66 -18.14 26.37
N GLN A 8 -9.33 -18.90 25.32
CA GLN A 8 -8.11 -19.71 25.28
C GLN A 8 -6.82 -18.89 25.48
N LYS A 9 -6.76 -17.65 24.96
CA LYS A 9 -5.55 -16.83 24.96
C LYS A 9 -5.42 -15.92 26.19
N TYR A 10 -6.54 -15.35 26.65
CA TYR A 10 -6.54 -14.30 27.67
C TYR A 10 -7.23 -14.70 28.98
N TYR A 11 -8.09 -15.72 28.96
CA TYR A 11 -8.78 -16.27 30.13
C TYR A 11 -8.61 -17.80 30.21
N PRO A 12 -7.36 -18.31 30.21
CA PRO A 12 -7.09 -19.75 30.15
C PRO A 12 -7.75 -20.54 31.29
N GLU A 13 -7.98 -19.92 32.45
CA GLU A 13 -8.69 -20.48 33.60
C GLU A 13 -10.19 -20.74 33.35
N LEU A 14 -10.79 -20.09 32.35
CA LEU A 14 -12.20 -20.26 31.98
C LEU A 14 -12.40 -21.24 30.81
N VAL A 15 -11.33 -21.89 30.33
CA VAL A 15 -11.42 -22.82 29.18
C VAL A 15 -12.36 -23.99 29.47
N GLU A 16 -12.40 -24.48 30.71
CA GLU A 16 -13.31 -25.56 31.14
C GLU A 16 -14.79 -25.15 31.13
N CYS A 17 -15.09 -23.84 31.09
CA CYS A 17 -16.45 -23.34 30.97
C CYS A 17 -16.96 -23.34 29.51
N LEU A 18 -16.08 -23.54 28.52
CA LEU A 18 -16.49 -23.60 27.12
C LEU A 18 -17.24 -24.92 26.83
N VAL A 19 -18.37 -24.83 26.13
CA VAL A 19 -19.12 -26.02 25.70
C VAL A 19 -18.25 -26.83 24.72
N PRO A 20 -17.92 -28.10 25.03
CA PRO A 20 -16.91 -28.88 24.29
C PRO A 20 -17.45 -29.47 22.98
N VAL A 21 -18.03 -28.62 22.13
CA VAL A 21 -18.64 -29.00 20.85
C VAL A 21 -18.06 -28.18 19.71
N VAL A 22 -17.95 -28.78 18.52
CA VAL A 22 -17.60 -28.06 17.30
C VAL A 22 -18.68 -27.04 16.92
N SER A 23 -18.32 -26.01 16.15
CA SER A 23 -19.31 -25.03 15.72
C SER A 23 -20.28 -25.60 14.68
N PRO A 24 -21.45 -24.97 14.47
CA PRO A 24 -22.41 -25.41 13.45
C PRO A 24 -21.81 -25.50 12.04
N MET A 25 -20.86 -24.61 11.71
CA MET A 25 -20.11 -24.66 10.44
C MET A 25 -19.41 -26.02 10.30
N GLU A 26 -18.60 -26.39 11.28
CA GLU A 26 -17.83 -27.62 11.23
C GLU A 26 -18.74 -28.86 11.32
N ALA A 27 -19.74 -28.84 12.22
CA ALA A 27 -20.71 -29.93 12.35
C ALA A 27 -21.43 -30.20 11.02
N HIS A 28 -21.89 -29.15 10.34
CA HIS A 28 -22.56 -29.27 9.06
C HIS A 28 -21.61 -29.76 7.96
N GLY A 29 -20.37 -29.26 7.91
CA GLY A 29 -19.35 -29.74 6.97
C GLY A 29 -19.05 -31.23 7.13
N ARG A 30 -18.88 -31.70 8.38
CA ARG A 30 -18.67 -33.12 8.70
C ARG A 30 -19.84 -33.97 8.20
N TYR A 31 -21.07 -33.50 8.40
CA TYR A 31 -22.27 -34.16 7.89
C TYR A 31 -22.30 -34.24 6.36
N LEU A 32 -22.03 -33.13 5.66
CA LEU A 32 -22.00 -33.09 4.19
C LEU A 32 -20.95 -34.06 3.62
N LYS A 33 -19.76 -34.13 4.23
CA LYS A 33 -18.71 -35.04 3.76
C LYS A 33 -19.01 -36.51 4.06
N LYS A 34 -19.38 -36.84 5.31
CA LYS A 34 -19.52 -38.24 5.74
C LYS A 34 -20.85 -38.87 5.36
N ILE A 35 -21.94 -38.10 5.41
CA ILE A 35 -23.30 -38.61 5.19
C ILE A 35 -23.76 -38.35 3.77
N LYS A 36 -23.49 -37.16 3.23
CA LYS A 36 -23.89 -36.80 1.84
C LYS A 36 -22.82 -37.13 0.80
N GLY A 37 -21.59 -37.45 1.20
CA GLY A 37 -20.52 -37.88 0.30
C GLY A 37 -19.87 -36.75 -0.52
N HIS A 38 -20.04 -35.49 -0.11
CA HIS A 38 -19.37 -34.36 -0.76
C HIS A 38 -17.86 -34.42 -0.51
N LYS A 39 -17.06 -34.17 -1.56
CA LYS A 39 -15.59 -34.17 -1.46
C LYS A 39 -15.05 -32.85 -0.90
N GLU A 40 -15.58 -31.76 -1.41
CA GLU A 40 -15.17 -30.38 -1.07
C GLU A 40 -16.38 -29.61 -0.55
N VAL A 41 -16.20 -28.87 0.54
CA VAL A 41 -17.25 -28.09 1.20
C VAL A 41 -16.73 -26.68 1.48
N ALA A 42 -17.43 -25.69 0.95
CA ALA A 42 -17.17 -24.28 1.22
C ALA A 42 -18.20 -23.73 2.23
N PHE A 43 -17.72 -23.06 3.26
CA PHE A 43 -18.54 -22.25 4.15
C PHE A 43 -18.63 -20.81 3.61
N ILE A 44 -19.81 -20.21 3.73
CA ILE A 44 -20.05 -18.82 3.35
C ILE A 44 -20.68 -18.11 4.55
N GLY A 45 -20.08 -17.00 5.00
CA GLY A 45 -20.63 -16.29 6.14
C GLY A 45 -20.02 -14.91 6.42
N PRO A 46 -20.50 -14.20 7.44
CA PRO A 46 -20.13 -12.80 7.70
C PRO A 46 -18.86 -12.62 8.56
N CYS A 47 -18.15 -13.72 8.88
CA CYS A 47 -17.17 -13.73 9.96
C CYS A 47 -15.77 -14.11 9.48
N LEU A 48 -14.82 -13.18 9.64
CA LEU A 48 -13.39 -13.42 9.35
C LEU A 48 -12.79 -14.52 10.24
N ALA A 49 -13.23 -14.63 11.50
CA ALA A 49 -12.72 -15.64 12.42
C ALA A 49 -13.08 -17.08 11.99
N LYS A 50 -14.06 -17.27 11.09
CA LYS A 50 -14.36 -18.58 10.50
C LYS A 50 -13.28 -19.06 9.54
N LYS A 51 -12.60 -18.14 8.84
CA LYS A 51 -11.42 -18.46 8.02
C LYS A 51 -10.23 -18.95 8.85
N VAL A 52 -10.14 -18.53 10.10
CA VAL A 52 -9.14 -19.06 11.03
C VAL A 52 -9.60 -20.42 11.56
N GLU A 53 -10.89 -20.57 11.88
CA GLU A 53 -11.46 -21.79 12.44
C GLU A 53 -11.33 -23.02 11.52
N ILE A 54 -11.34 -22.84 10.19
CA ILE A 54 -11.12 -23.96 9.26
C ILE A 54 -9.71 -24.57 9.38
N HIS A 55 -8.76 -23.82 9.94
CA HIS A 55 -7.39 -24.28 10.17
C HIS A 55 -7.17 -24.80 11.61
N ASP A 56 -8.21 -24.84 12.45
CA ASP A 56 -8.10 -25.44 13.78
C ASP A 56 -7.77 -26.94 13.67
N ASN A 57 -6.94 -27.43 14.59
CA ASN A 57 -6.68 -28.86 14.72
C ASN A 57 -7.98 -29.64 14.94
N GLY A 58 -8.19 -30.68 14.14
CA GLY A 58 -9.41 -31.48 14.15
C GLY A 58 -10.51 -30.97 13.21
N ASN A 59 -10.30 -29.87 12.49
CA ASN A 59 -11.15 -29.56 11.34
C ASN A 59 -10.95 -30.60 10.24
N TYR A 60 -12.05 -31.19 9.77
CA TYR A 60 -12.08 -31.93 8.52
C TYR A 60 -13.35 -31.69 7.70
N GLY A 61 -14.29 -30.92 8.26
CA GLY A 61 -15.59 -30.68 7.65
C GLY A 61 -15.57 -29.65 6.52
N ILE A 62 -14.64 -28.70 6.52
CA ILE A 62 -14.66 -27.53 5.64
C ILE A 62 -13.32 -27.31 4.95
N ASP A 63 -13.33 -27.09 3.63
CA ASP A 63 -12.13 -26.90 2.81
C ASP A 63 -11.87 -25.41 2.48
N ALA A 64 -12.92 -24.61 2.40
CA ALA A 64 -12.83 -23.19 2.11
C ALA A 64 -13.84 -22.39 2.95
N ALA A 65 -13.50 -21.14 3.26
CA ALA A 65 -14.41 -20.20 3.90
C ALA A 65 -14.38 -18.87 3.16
N LEU A 66 -15.52 -18.43 2.64
CA LEU A 66 -15.70 -17.14 1.96
C LEU A 66 -16.55 -16.19 2.81
N THR A 67 -16.27 -14.90 2.69
CA THR A 67 -17.14 -13.87 3.26
C THR A 67 -18.30 -13.53 2.32
N PHE A 68 -19.34 -12.88 2.84
CA PHE A 68 -20.41 -12.36 1.98
C PHE A 68 -19.92 -11.27 1.03
N GLU A 69 -18.98 -10.43 1.45
CA GLU A 69 -18.33 -9.44 0.58
C GLU A 69 -17.59 -10.09 -0.59
N GLU A 70 -16.82 -11.15 -0.32
CA GLU A 70 -16.11 -11.91 -1.36
C GLU A 70 -17.08 -12.57 -2.33
N LEU A 71 -18.17 -13.14 -1.82
CA LEU A 71 -19.19 -13.74 -2.67
C LEU A 71 -19.87 -12.70 -3.58
N VAL A 72 -20.20 -11.51 -3.05
CA VAL A 72 -20.81 -10.45 -3.86
C VAL A 72 -19.83 -9.90 -4.89
N ALA A 73 -18.55 -9.74 -4.53
CA ALA A 73 -17.52 -9.38 -5.49
C ALA A 73 -17.42 -10.41 -6.62
N TRP A 74 -17.42 -11.69 -6.28
CA TRP A 74 -17.34 -12.77 -7.27
C TRP A 74 -18.59 -12.81 -8.18
N TRP A 75 -19.80 -12.63 -7.64
CA TRP A 75 -21.01 -12.51 -8.46
C TRP A 75 -20.94 -11.34 -9.44
N LYS A 76 -20.39 -10.19 -9.03
CA LYS A 76 -20.21 -9.03 -9.92
C LYS A 76 -19.25 -9.35 -11.07
N GLU A 77 -18.16 -10.06 -10.80
CA GLU A 77 -17.20 -10.49 -11.81
C GLU A 77 -17.81 -11.45 -12.83
N GLU A 78 -18.65 -12.38 -12.38
CA GLU A 78 -19.35 -13.35 -13.24
C GLU A 78 -20.64 -12.78 -13.89
N GLY A 79 -21.01 -11.53 -13.58
CA GLY A 79 -22.24 -10.91 -14.08
C GLY A 79 -23.53 -11.53 -13.53
N ILE A 80 -23.47 -12.18 -12.37
CA ILE A 80 -24.61 -12.82 -11.70
C ILE A 80 -25.37 -11.79 -10.88
N ASN A 81 -26.70 -11.72 -11.08
CA ASN A 81 -27.58 -10.92 -10.24
C ASN A 81 -28.51 -11.84 -9.42
N PRO A 82 -28.26 -12.03 -8.11
CA PRO A 82 -29.00 -13.00 -7.30
C PRO A 82 -30.50 -12.70 -7.18
N ILE A 83 -30.95 -11.48 -7.49
CA ILE A 83 -32.37 -11.11 -7.49
C ILE A 83 -33.11 -11.69 -8.70
N LEU A 84 -32.39 -11.93 -9.80
CA LEU A 84 -32.95 -12.44 -11.05
C LEU A 84 -32.91 -13.96 -11.14
N GLU A 85 -32.16 -14.62 -10.27
CA GLU A 85 -32.00 -16.06 -10.26
C GLU A 85 -33.25 -16.77 -9.70
N PRO A 86 -33.70 -17.88 -10.32
CA PRO A 86 -34.86 -18.63 -9.84
C PRO A 86 -34.56 -19.29 -8.49
N VAL A 87 -35.46 -19.15 -7.52
CA VAL A 87 -35.36 -19.80 -6.21
C VAL A 87 -36.29 -21.01 -6.19
N SER A 88 -35.73 -22.21 -6.02
CA SER A 88 -36.51 -23.43 -5.77
C SER A 88 -36.96 -23.49 -4.31
N GLU A 89 -38.24 -23.27 -4.04
CA GLU A 89 -38.80 -23.39 -2.68
C GLU A 89 -38.84 -24.86 -2.19
N HIS A 90 -38.79 -25.83 -3.10
CA HIS A 90 -38.89 -27.26 -2.77
C HIS A 90 -37.56 -27.87 -2.33
N GLU A 91 -36.43 -27.30 -2.75
CA GLU A 91 -35.08 -27.72 -2.35
C GLU A 91 -34.60 -27.03 -1.06
N ASN A 92 -35.24 -25.91 -0.71
CA ASN A 92 -34.94 -25.11 0.45
C ASN A 92 -35.72 -25.59 1.69
N ILE A 93 -35.32 -26.75 2.22
CA ILE A 93 -35.81 -27.22 3.52
C ILE A 93 -35.10 -26.41 4.62
N PHE A 94 -35.68 -25.28 5.00
CA PHE A 94 -35.19 -24.51 6.13
C PHE A 94 -35.63 -25.16 7.45
N CYS A 95 -34.68 -25.34 8.36
CA CYS A 95 -34.95 -25.84 9.70
C CYS A 95 -35.43 -24.71 10.62
N ASP A 96 -36.51 -24.98 11.36
CA ASP A 96 -36.73 -24.64 12.78
C ASP A 96 -36.32 -23.24 13.33
N ASP A 97 -36.14 -23.19 14.66
CA ASP A 97 -35.64 -22.04 15.42
C ASP A 97 -34.15 -21.77 15.20
N ALA A 98 -33.39 -22.64 14.53
CA ALA A 98 -31.97 -22.45 14.22
C ALA A 98 -31.73 -21.27 13.26
N ASN A 99 -32.74 -20.84 12.51
CA ASN A 99 -32.69 -19.59 11.75
C ASN A 99 -32.46 -18.36 12.64
N PHE A 100 -32.72 -18.43 13.95
CA PHE A 100 -32.37 -17.36 14.88
C PHE A 100 -30.88 -17.33 15.24
N TYR A 101 -30.09 -18.37 14.98
CA TYR A 101 -28.67 -18.45 15.35
C TYR A 101 -27.81 -17.20 15.05
N PRO A 102 -27.99 -16.49 13.92
CA PRO A 102 -27.16 -15.32 13.61
C PRO A 102 -27.43 -14.08 14.47
N ILE A 103 -28.53 -14.06 15.24
CA ILE A 103 -28.88 -12.96 16.14
C ILE A 103 -28.63 -13.37 17.60
N PRO A 104 -28.37 -12.39 18.49
CA PRO A 104 -28.17 -12.68 19.90
C PRO A 104 -29.39 -13.36 20.53
N GLY A 105 -29.12 -14.33 21.41
CA GLY A 105 -30.14 -15.16 22.06
C GLY A 105 -30.75 -16.20 21.15
N GLY A 106 -30.33 -16.24 19.88
CA GLY A 106 -30.86 -17.15 18.88
C GLY A 106 -30.43 -18.59 19.09
N SER A 107 -29.23 -18.82 19.65
CA SER A 107 -28.76 -20.17 19.95
C SER A 107 -29.49 -20.80 21.14
N TYR A 108 -29.94 -19.98 22.09
CA TYR A 108 -30.70 -20.47 23.23
C TYR A 108 -32.04 -21.07 22.81
N LYS A 109 -32.72 -20.49 21.81
CA LYS A 109 -34.01 -21.01 21.31
C LYS A 109 -33.95 -22.45 20.82
N THR A 110 -32.82 -22.88 20.25
CA THR A 110 -32.67 -24.26 19.78
C THR A 110 -32.29 -25.21 20.90
N ILE A 111 -31.73 -24.71 22.00
CA ILE A 111 -31.24 -25.53 23.12
C ILE A 111 -32.29 -25.61 24.23
N GLU A 112 -33.05 -24.55 24.47
CA GLU A 112 -34.09 -24.43 25.50
C GLU A 112 -35.03 -25.64 25.56
N PRO A 113 -35.57 -26.18 24.44
CA PRO A 113 -36.43 -27.37 24.48
C PRO A 113 -35.75 -28.63 25.04
N PHE A 114 -34.42 -28.70 24.99
CA PHE A 114 -33.63 -29.83 25.49
C PHE A 114 -33.15 -29.64 26.95
N ILE A 115 -33.28 -28.43 27.51
CA ILE A 115 -32.92 -28.14 28.90
C ILE A 115 -34.05 -28.63 29.81
N LYS A 116 -33.83 -29.78 30.47
CA LYS A 116 -34.79 -30.35 31.45
C LYS A 116 -34.77 -29.63 32.80
N ASP A 117 -33.67 -28.94 33.09
CA ASP A 117 -33.41 -28.26 34.35
C ASP A 117 -33.90 -26.81 34.32
N GLN A 118 -35.03 -26.53 34.97
CA GLN A 118 -35.64 -25.19 35.01
C GLN A 118 -34.83 -24.13 35.79
N TRP A 119 -33.71 -24.52 36.40
CA TRP A 119 -32.90 -23.64 37.25
C TRP A 119 -31.76 -22.93 36.51
N ARG A 120 -31.65 -23.10 35.18
CA ARG A 120 -30.58 -22.49 34.39
C ARG A 120 -31.00 -21.11 33.90
N GLU A 121 -30.42 -20.08 34.48
CA GLU A 121 -30.57 -18.71 33.99
C GLU A 121 -29.86 -18.55 32.64
N PHE A 122 -30.45 -17.76 31.73
CA PHE A 122 -29.85 -17.46 30.42
C PHE A 122 -29.35 -16.01 30.37
N ILE A 123 -28.09 -15.83 30.02
CA ILE A 123 -27.49 -14.50 29.80
C ILE A 123 -26.96 -14.43 28.37
N GLU A 124 -27.39 -13.39 27.67
CA GLU A 124 -26.91 -13.04 26.34
C GLU A 124 -25.96 -11.84 26.44
N VAL A 125 -24.77 -11.98 25.86
CA VAL A 125 -23.79 -10.90 25.79
C VAL A 125 -23.36 -10.71 24.34
N SER A 126 -23.38 -9.46 23.86
CA SER A 126 -22.86 -9.12 22.53
C SER A 126 -21.94 -7.91 22.57
N GLY A 127 -20.96 -7.90 21.67
CA GLY A 127 -19.87 -6.92 21.62
C GLY A 127 -18.65 -7.38 22.41
N LYS A 128 -17.46 -7.14 21.85
CA LYS A 128 -16.19 -7.62 22.43
C LYS A 128 -15.93 -7.04 23.82
N GLU A 129 -16.24 -5.77 24.05
CA GLU A 129 -16.07 -5.09 25.34
C GLU A 129 -16.93 -5.73 26.42
N ASN A 130 -18.23 -5.91 26.16
CA ASN A 130 -19.15 -6.56 27.08
C ASN A 130 -18.77 -8.02 27.33
N CYS A 131 -18.26 -8.71 26.31
CA CYS A 131 -17.76 -10.08 26.47
C CYS A 131 -16.56 -10.14 27.42
N MET A 132 -15.62 -9.20 27.33
CA MET A 132 -14.47 -9.14 28.26
C MET A 132 -14.94 -8.86 29.68
N LEU A 133 -15.87 -7.91 29.87
CA LEU A 133 -16.47 -7.64 31.19
C LEU A 133 -17.13 -8.90 31.77
N MET A 134 -17.93 -9.62 30.97
CA MET A 134 -18.57 -10.87 31.41
C MET A 134 -17.54 -11.93 31.84
N LEU A 135 -16.44 -12.07 31.09
CA LEU A 135 -15.37 -13.01 31.44
C LEU A 135 -14.64 -12.60 32.73
N ASP A 136 -14.41 -11.30 32.94
CA ASP A 136 -13.83 -10.78 34.18
C ASP A 136 -14.73 -11.06 35.40
N GLU A 137 -16.05 -10.97 35.24
CA GLU A 137 -16.99 -11.32 36.30
C GLU A 137 -17.10 -12.84 36.51
N LEU A 138 -17.08 -13.63 35.44
CA LEU A 138 -17.03 -15.11 35.52
C LEU A 138 -15.82 -15.59 36.31
N LYS A 139 -14.67 -14.95 36.13
CA LYS A 139 -13.43 -15.25 36.86
C LYS A 139 -13.56 -15.07 38.37
N LYS A 140 -14.48 -14.22 38.85
CA LYS A 140 -14.75 -14.05 40.29
C LYS A 140 -15.52 -15.24 40.89
N GLY A 141 -16.07 -16.12 40.06
CA GLY A 141 -16.80 -17.31 40.50
C GLY A 141 -18.21 -17.04 41.02
N GLU A 142 -18.81 -15.90 40.64
CA GLU A 142 -20.13 -15.48 41.16
C GLU A 142 -21.29 -16.10 40.37
N PHE A 143 -21.07 -16.50 39.11
CA PHE A 143 -22.08 -17.11 38.27
C PHE A 143 -22.17 -18.62 38.48
N HIS A 144 -23.30 -19.04 39.02
CA HIS A 144 -23.63 -20.45 39.19
C HIS A 144 -24.84 -20.77 38.36
N ARG A 145 -24.85 -21.96 37.75
CA ARG A 145 -26.06 -22.49 37.11
C ARG A 145 -26.59 -21.59 35.98
N THR A 146 -25.70 -21.01 35.19
CA THR A 146 -26.05 -20.07 34.12
C THR A 146 -25.58 -20.56 32.76
N TRP A 147 -26.42 -20.43 31.74
CA TRP A 147 -26.02 -20.56 30.34
C TRP A 147 -25.71 -19.19 29.77
N ILE A 148 -24.52 -19.03 29.19
CA ILE A 148 -24.04 -17.73 28.71
C ILE A 148 -23.77 -17.83 27.21
N GLU A 149 -24.53 -17.10 26.41
CA GLU A 149 -24.27 -16.92 24.99
C GLU A 149 -23.45 -15.65 24.79
N MET A 150 -22.29 -15.79 24.13
CA MET A 150 -21.38 -14.65 23.90
C MET A 150 -21.09 -14.47 22.42
N ASN A 151 -21.40 -13.27 21.91
CA ASN A 151 -21.16 -12.88 20.52
C ASN A 151 -20.13 -11.73 20.47
N ALA A 152 -19.00 -11.94 19.78
CA ALA A 152 -17.97 -10.90 19.66
C ALA A 152 -18.45 -9.64 18.91
N CYS A 153 -19.33 -9.80 17.93
CA CYS A 153 -19.92 -8.69 17.18
C CYS A 153 -21.18 -8.18 17.90
N GLU A 154 -21.34 -6.86 17.99
CA GLU A 154 -22.54 -6.24 18.53
C GLU A 154 -23.78 -6.64 17.71
N GLY A 155 -24.81 -7.15 18.39
CA GLY A 155 -26.01 -7.61 17.69
C GLY A 155 -25.82 -8.90 16.88
N GLY A 156 -24.78 -9.70 17.17
CA GLY A 156 -24.61 -11.08 16.67
C GLY A 156 -23.93 -11.18 15.30
N CYS A 157 -23.88 -12.41 14.77
CA CYS A 157 -23.22 -12.70 13.49
C CYS A 157 -23.82 -11.91 12.31
N ILE A 158 -25.11 -11.55 12.37
CA ILE A 158 -25.79 -10.74 11.33
C ILE A 158 -25.22 -9.31 11.20
N ASN A 159 -24.41 -8.88 12.16
CA ASN A 159 -23.65 -7.63 12.12
C ASN A 159 -22.14 -7.88 12.06
N GLY A 160 -21.72 -9.04 11.58
CA GLY A 160 -20.32 -9.37 11.35
C GLY A 160 -19.62 -8.36 10.43
N PRO A 161 -18.29 -8.26 10.51
CA PRO A 161 -17.51 -7.24 9.83
C PRO A 161 -17.47 -7.39 8.31
N ALA A 162 -17.80 -8.57 7.77
CA ALA A 162 -17.73 -8.86 6.33
C ALA A 162 -19.13 -8.98 5.71
N ILE A 163 -19.96 -7.97 5.96
CA ILE A 163 -21.34 -7.87 5.44
C ILE A 163 -21.38 -6.65 4.51
N ASP A 164 -21.53 -6.93 3.22
CA ASP A 164 -21.43 -5.96 2.11
C ASP A 164 -22.47 -4.81 2.17
N SER A 165 -23.47 -4.86 3.05
CA SER A 165 -24.60 -3.91 3.05
C SER A 165 -24.60 -2.95 4.25
N ILE A 166 -23.89 -1.83 4.14
CA ILE A 166 -23.98 -0.69 5.07
C ILE A 166 -25.39 -0.05 5.03
N GLU A 167 -26.09 -0.14 3.90
CA GLU A 167 -27.40 0.49 3.68
C GLU A 167 -28.50 0.02 4.66
N ARG A 168 -28.40 -1.21 5.17
CA ARG A 168 -29.30 -1.74 6.19
C ARG A 168 -28.64 -1.60 7.55
N GLY A 169 -29.02 -0.56 8.29
CA GLY A 169 -28.57 -0.37 9.67
C GLY A 169 -28.73 -1.65 10.53
N PRO A 170 -27.91 -1.83 11.57
CA PRO A 170 -27.75 -3.10 12.30
C PRO A 170 -29.08 -3.68 12.83
N PHE A 171 -29.96 -2.83 13.35
CA PHE A 171 -31.27 -3.26 13.86
C PHE A 171 -32.25 -3.69 12.76
N LYS A 172 -32.16 -3.09 11.57
CA LYS A 172 -32.99 -3.51 10.42
C LYS A 172 -32.62 -4.93 9.99
N ARG A 173 -31.33 -5.28 10.01
CA ARG A 173 -30.85 -6.63 9.68
C ARG A 173 -31.37 -7.67 10.69
N ILE A 174 -31.29 -7.36 11.98
CA ILE A 174 -31.89 -8.21 13.04
C ILE A 174 -33.40 -8.40 12.80
N LYS A 175 -34.14 -7.33 12.48
CA LYS A 175 -35.58 -7.42 12.14
C LYS A 175 -35.82 -8.35 10.95
N CYS A 176 -35.02 -8.24 9.88
CA CYS A 176 -35.13 -9.10 8.70
C CYS A 176 -34.94 -10.57 9.04
N VAL A 177 -33.91 -10.92 9.84
CA VAL A 177 -33.69 -12.31 10.29
C VAL A 177 -34.87 -12.80 11.13
N LYS A 178 -35.39 -11.98 12.06
CA LYS A 178 -36.56 -12.36 12.87
C LYS A 178 -37.81 -12.63 12.03
N ILE A 179 -38.04 -11.85 10.97
CA ILE A 179 -39.17 -12.07 10.05
C ILE A 179 -38.94 -13.33 9.22
N PHE A 180 -37.74 -13.50 8.66
CA PHE A 180 -37.38 -14.68 7.88
C PHE A 180 -37.51 -15.97 8.69
N ALA A 181 -36.94 -16.01 9.90
CA ALA A 181 -37.01 -17.17 10.79
C ALA A 181 -38.47 -17.53 11.12
N ARG A 182 -39.30 -16.56 11.50
CA ARG A 182 -40.73 -16.80 11.80
C ARG A 182 -41.55 -17.32 10.63
N ASN A 183 -41.25 -16.85 9.41
CA ASN A 183 -41.96 -17.25 8.20
C ASN A 183 -41.52 -18.63 7.69
N ASN A 184 -40.31 -19.08 8.04
CA ASN A 184 -39.72 -20.34 7.59
C ASN A 184 -39.62 -21.42 8.67
N SER A 185 -39.99 -21.14 9.93
CA SER A 185 -40.16 -22.19 10.95
C SER A 185 -41.28 -23.15 10.48
N PRO A 186 -41.03 -24.46 10.34
CA PRO A 186 -41.94 -25.32 9.60
C PRO A 186 -43.24 -25.66 10.34
N ARG A 187 -44.31 -25.68 9.53
CA ARG A 187 -45.55 -26.47 9.64
C ARG A 187 -45.32 -27.95 9.21
N ALA A 188 -44.08 -28.41 9.12
CA ALA A 188 -43.68 -29.73 8.65
C ALA A 188 -42.74 -30.39 9.67
N GLU A 189 -42.86 -31.71 9.78
CA GLU A 189 -42.18 -32.60 10.72
C GLU A 189 -40.72 -32.16 10.95
N SER A 190 -40.35 -31.93 12.22
CA SER A 190 -38.94 -31.83 12.60
C SER A 190 -38.24 -33.01 11.93
N ILE A 191 -37.05 -32.79 11.37
CA ILE A 191 -36.15 -33.92 11.15
C ILE A 191 -35.92 -34.48 12.55
N THR A 192 -36.73 -35.47 12.94
CA THR A 192 -36.42 -36.36 14.03
C THR A 192 -35.15 -37.00 13.54
N VAL A 193 -34.02 -36.43 13.97
CA VAL A 193 -32.80 -37.19 14.11
C VAL A 193 -33.16 -38.21 15.16
N SER A 194 -33.89 -39.25 14.73
CA SER A 194 -34.03 -40.49 15.47
C SER A 194 -32.64 -40.85 15.93
N ASP A 195 -32.51 -41.35 17.16
CA ASP A 195 -31.33 -41.89 17.85
C ASP A 195 -30.49 -42.93 17.06
N GLN A 196 -30.46 -42.86 15.73
CA GLN A 196 -29.47 -43.49 14.90
C GLN A 196 -28.15 -42.81 15.22
N ASN A 197 -27.24 -43.57 15.83
CA ASN A 197 -25.83 -43.26 15.96
C ASN A 197 -25.26 -42.78 14.62
N ILE A 198 -25.38 -41.49 14.34
CA ILE A 198 -24.66 -40.87 13.23
C ILE A 198 -23.19 -41.02 13.62
N PRO A 199 -22.33 -41.66 12.80
CA PRO A 199 -20.93 -41.92 13.14
C PRO A 199 -20.10 -40.64 12.97
N LEU A 200 -20.55 -39.56 13.60
CA LEU A 200 -19.95 -38.26 13.60
C LEU A 200 -19.61 -37.90 15.04
N ASP A 201 -18.33 -37.66 15.26
CA ASP A 201 -17.86 -37.01 16.47
C ASP A 201 -18.09 -35.50 16.33
N PHE A 202 -18.72 -34.88 17.32
CA PHE A 202 -18.90 -33.43 17.42
C PHE A 202 -18.15 -32.83 18.62
N GLU A 203 -17.44 -33.64 19.38
CA GLU A 203 -16.68 -33.18 20.53
C GLU A 203 -15.51 -32.29 20.09
N LYS A 204 -15.26 -31.22 20.85
CA LYS A 204 -14.12 -30.32 20.66
C LYS A 204 -13.46 -30.04 21.99
N HIS A 205 -12.19 -30.41 22.09
CA HIS A 205 -11.36 -30.07 23.24
C HIS A 205 -10.70 -28.70 23.04
N PHE A 206 -11.14 -27.72 23.82
CA PHE A 206 -10.46 -26.42 23.90
C PHE A 206 -9.24 -26.53 24.80
N LYS A 207 -8.09 -26.06 24.33
CA LYS A 207 -6.84 -26.04 25.10
C LYS A 207 -6.47 -24.60 25.44
N PRO A 208 -6.00 -24.31 26.67
CA PRO A 208 -5.40 -23.02 26.98
C PRO A 208 -4.22 -22.73 26.04
N THR A 209 -4.22 -21.55 25.43
CA THR A 209 -3.19 -21.06 24.52
C THR A 209 -2.68 -19.69 25.01
N SER A 210 -2.47 -19.59 26.32
CA SER A 210 -2.19 -18.34 27.02
C SER A 210 -1.03 -17.57 26.40
N ILE A 211 -1.22 -16.28 26.14
CA ILE A 211 -0.15 -15.40 25.67
C ILE A 211 0.62 -14.88 26.89
N LYS A 212 1.94 -15.05 26.90
CA LYS A 212 2.81 -14.44 27.93
C LYS A 212 3.00 -12.97 27.63
N ILE A 213 2.09 -12.13 28.15
CA ILE A 213 2.25 -10.68 28.09
C ILE A 213 3.31 -10.28 29.13
N LYS A 214 4.42 -9.72 28.67
CA LYS A 214 5.45 -9.15 29.54
C LYS A 214 5.07 -7.71 29.86
N LYS A 215 5.11 -7.36 31.15
CA LYS A 215 5.01 -5.94 31.56
C LYS A 215 6.35 -5.25 31.24
N PRO A 216 6.38 -4.28 30.33
CA PRO A 216 7.59 -3.51 30.06
C PRO A 216 7.98 -2.67 31.28
N SER A 217 9.27 -2.35 31.40
CA SER A 217 9.71 -1.33 32.35
C SER A 217 9.36 0.08 31.84
N GLU A 218 9.31 1.08 32.72
CA GLU A 218 9.15 2.49 32.32
C GLU A 218 10.24 2.94 31.33
N GLN A 219 11.44 2.35 31.41
CA GLN A 219 12.52 2.64 30.45
C GLN A 219 12.21 2.09 29.05
N ASP A 220 11.60 0.90 28.96
CA ASP A 220 11.20 0.31 27.68
C ASP A 220 10.06 1.10 27.03
N ILE A 221 9.06 1.49 27.83
CA ILE A 221 7.96 2.35 27.38
C ILE A 221 8.51 3.67 26.85
N ARG A 222 9.40 4.32 27.61
CA ARG A 222 10.00 5.59 27.21
C ARG A 222 10.80 5.48 25.92
N ARG A 223 11.60 4.43 25.74
CA ARG A 223 12.34 4.17 24.50
C ARG A 223 11.41 4.09 23.29
N ILE A 224 10.26 3.43 23.41
CA ILE A 224 9.29 3.29 22.34
C ILE A 224 8.55 4.61 22.07
N LEU A 225 8.21 5.36 23.12
CA LEU A 225 7.59 6.68 23.00
C LEU A 225 8.52 7.65 22.25
N GLU A 226 9.80 7.68 22.62
CA GLU A 226 10.84 8.49 21.95
C GLU A 226 11.00 8.10 20.48
N ALA A 227 10.98 6.80 20.16
CA ALA A 227 11.01 6.33 18.77
C ALA A 227 9.81 6.82 17.92
N THR A 228 8.69 7.16 18.58
CA THR A 228 7.51 7.78 17.94
C THR A 228 7.45 9.31 18.08
N GLY A 229 8.58 9.96 18.40
CA GLY A 229 8.69 11.42 18.53
C GLY A 229 8.12 12.01 19.82
N LYS A 230 7.80 11.18 20.83
CA LYS A 230 7.22 11.61 22.10
C LYS A 230 8.28 11.67 23.18
N TYR A 231 8.92 12.83 23.31
CA TYR A 231 10.01 13.06 24.26
C TYR A 231 9.53 13.61 25.61
N ARG A 232 8.30 14.13 25.67
CA ARG A 232 7.72 14.79 26.84
C ARG A 232 6.27 14.32 27.03
N PRO A 233 5.72 14.38 28.25
CA PRO A 233 4.33 14.01 28.52
C PRO A 233 3.31 14.76 27.65
N GLU A 234 3.61 16.02 27.32
CA GLU A 234 2.79 16.87 26.45
C GLU A 234 2.64 16.30 25.02
N HIS A 235 3.57 15.46 24.58
CA HIS A 235 3.52 14.82 23.26
C HIS A 235 2.68 13.52 23.28
N GLU A 236 2.29 13.02 24.45
CA GLU A 236 1.42 11.86 24.62
C GLU A 236 -0.05 12.27 24.39
N LEU A 237 -0.40 12.61 23.14
CA LEU A 237 -1.72 13.13 22.76
C LEU A 237 -2.90 12.18 23.08
N ASN A 238 -2.62 10.87 23.22
CA ASN A 238 -3.63 9.84 23.52
C ASN A 238 -4.86 9.90 22.60
N CYS A 239 -4.64 10.18 21.31
CA CYS A 239 -5.70 10.51 20.35
C CYS A 239 -6.51 9.31 19.83
N GLY A 240 -6.18 8.06 20.19
CA GLY A 240 -6.92 6.88 19.72
C GLY A 240 -6.72 6.48 18.26
N ALA A 241 -6.08 7.32 17.42
CA ALA A 241 -5.98 7.11 15.97
C ALA A 241 -5.26 5.82 15.53
N CYS A 242 -4.46 5.23 16.43
CA CYS A 242 -3.74 3.98 16.19
C CYS A 242 -4.45 2.73 16.76
N GLY A 243 -5.67 2.90 17.28
CA GLY A 243 -6.45 1.82 17.89
C GLY A 243 -6.19 1.56 19.38
N TYR A 244 -5.34 2.36 20.04
CA TYR A 244 -5.02 2.27 21.46
C TYR A 244 -5.49 3.51 22.21
N ASN A 245 -5.99 3.35 23.45
CA ASN A 245 -6.55 4.44 24.24
C ASN A 245 -5.48 5.41 24.76
N SER A 246 -4.25 4.94 24.91
CA SER A 246 -3.11 5.78 25.27
C SER A 246 -1.84 5.46 24.50
N CYS A 247 -0.93 6.44 24.44
CA CYS A 247 0.39 6.25 23.84
C CYS A 247 1.20 5.19 24.57
N ARG A 248 0.99 5.06 25.89
CA ARG A 248 1.64 4.05 26.73
C ARG A 248 1.11 2.65 26.47
N GLU A 249 -0.21 2.49 26.39
CA GLU A 249 -0.85 1.23 26.01
C GLU A 249 -0.34 0.77 24.63
N LYS A 250 -0.23 1.69 23.67
CA LYS A 250 0.42 1.40 22.39
C LYS A 250 1.86 0.93 22.59
N ALA A 251 2.65 1.62 23.41
CA ALA A 251 4.04 1.26 23.66
C ALA A 251 4.17 -0.13 24.29
N GLU A 252 3.28 -0.51 25.20
CA GLU A 252 3.19 -1.86 25.77
C GLU A 252 2.87 -2.90 24.70
N ALA A 253 1.95 -2.60 23.79
CA ALA A 253 1.61 -3.48 22.67
C ALA A 253 2.79 -3.65 21.69
N VAL A 254 3.53 -2.57 21.40
CA VAL A 254 4.76 -2.62 20.58
C VAL A 254 5.83 -3.49 21.25
N TYR A 255 6.03 -3.33 22.55
CA TYR A 255 7.00 -4.13 23.32
C TYR A 255 6.68 -5.63 23.26
N ASN A 256 5.40 -5.99 23.25
CA ASN A 256 4.94 -7.38 23.16
C ASN A 256 4.82 -7.89 21.71
N GLY A 257 5.23 -7.11 20.70
CA GLY A 257 5.15 -7.50 19.28
C GLY A 257 3.72 -7.55 18.73
N MET A 258 2.76 -6.91 19.41
CA MET A 258 1.34 -6.85 19.02
C MET A 258 1.02 -5.63 18.16
N ALA A 259 1.92 -4.64 18.13
CA ALA A 259 1.75 -3.39 17.40
C ALA A 259 3.06 -2.94 16.76
N GLU A 260 2.96 -2.19 15.67
CA GLU A 260 4.12 -1.61 15.01
C GLU A 260 4.28 -0.11 15.34
N ILE A 261 5.54 0.33 15.45
CA ILE A 261 5.90 1.72 15.79
C ILE A 261 5.23 2.69 14.81
N HIS A 262 5.24 2.36 13.53
CA HIS A 262 4.72 3.19 12.44
C HIS A 262 3.19 3.24 12.35
N MET A 263 2.43 2.49 13.17
CA MET A 263 0.97 2.66 13.26
C MET A 263 0.55 4.01 13.91
N CYS A 264 1.49 4.85 14.35
CA CYS A 264 1.17 6.14 14.96
C CYS A 264 0.97 7.18 13.86
N VAL A 265 -0.30 7.48 13.54
CA VAL A 265 -0.67 8.41 12.46
C VAL A 265 0.00 9.79 12.63
N PRO A 266 -0.04 10.46 13.80
CA PRO A 266 0.63 11.75 13.97
C PRO A 266 2.16 11.67 13.73
N TYR A 267 2.81 10.61 14.21
CA TYR A 267 4.24 10.40 13.99
C TYR A 267 4.56 10.20 12.51
N MET A 268 3.78 9.37 11.81
CA MET A 268 4.00 9.10 10.38
C MET A 268 3.81 10.37 9.53
N ARG A 269 2.81 11.18 9.86
CA ARG A 269 2.58 12.47 9.20
C ARG A 269 3.77 13.42 9.42
N ASN A 270 4.17 13.65 10.66
CA ASN A 270 5.29 14.53 10.98
C ASN A 270 6.61 14.04 10.34
N ARG A 271 6.82 12.72 10.30
CA ARG A 271 7.98 12.11 9.64
C ARG A 271 7.97 12.34 8.13
N ALA A 272 6.82 12.19 7.49
CA ALA A 272 6.68 12.44 6.05
C ALA A 272 6.93 13.92 5.71
N GLU A 273 6.32 14.84 6.46
CA GLU A 273 6.52 16.29 6.29
C GLU A 273 7.99 16.68 6.50
N SER A 274 8.63 16.18 7.55
CA SER A 274 10.05 16.47 7.85
C SER A 274 10.99 15.94 6.76
N LEU A 275 10.74 14.73 6.24
CA LEU A 275 11.56 14.13 5.19
C LEU A 275 11.47 14.93 3.89
N SER A 276 10.27 15.33 3.49
CA SER A 276 10.06 16.18 2.30
C SER A 276 10.80 17.51 2.44
N ASN A 277 10.70 18.17 3.59
CA ASN A 277 11.40 19.44 3.85
C ASN A 277 12.92 19.26 3.78
N LEU A 278 13.48 18.19 4.37
CA LEU A 278 14.91 17.91 4.30
C LEU A 278 15.41 17.73 2.85
N ILE A 279 14.64 17.08 1.98
CA ILE A 279 15.00 16.90 0.57
C ILE A 279 14.99 18.24 -0.16
N ILE A 280 13.94 19.05 0.04
CA ILE A 280 13.80 20.37 -0.57
C ILE A 280 14.93 21.31 -0.12
N GLU A 281 15.31 21.29 1.15
CA GLU A 281 16.33 22.19 1.70
C GLU A 281 17.79 21.76 1.41
N SER A 282 18.02 20.49 1.12
CA SER A 282 19.37 19.96 0.87
C SER A 282 19.80 19.99 -0.61
N THR A 283 18.86 20.18 -1.53
CA THR A 283 19.19 20.26 -2.96
C THR A 283 19.96 21.55 -3.30
N PRO A 284 21.00 21.48 -4.15
CA PRO A 284 21.71 22.67 -4.62
C PRO A 284 20.88 23.49 -5.62
N ASN A 285 19.87 22.87 -6.24
CA ASN A 285 18.99 23.54 -7.19
C ASN A 285 18.05 24.49 -6.45
N ALA A 286 17.73 25.60 -7.10
CA ALA A 286 16.74 26.53 -6.57
C ALA A 286 15.34 25.97 -6.82
N ILE A 287 14.60 25.75 -5.73
CA ILE A 287 13.20 25.34 -5.78
C ILE A 287 12.36 26.52 -5.30
N ILE A 288 11.48 26.99 -6.17
CA ILE A 288 10.56 28.09 -5.90
C ILE A 288 9.15 27.61 -6.20
N ALA A 289 8.23 27.72 -5.25
CA ALA A 289 6.80 27.52 -5.51
C ALA A 289 6.07 28.85 -5.34
N VAL A 290 5.14 29.15 -6.25
CA VAL A 290 4.29 30.35 -6.20
C VAL A 290 2.81 29.98 -6.26
N ASP A 291 1.96 30.82 -5.69
CA ASP A 291 0.51 30.71 -5.85
C ASP A 291 0.01 31.31 -7.18
N ILE A 292 -1.30 31.29 -7.39
CA ILE A 292 -1.94 31.81 -8.61
C ILE A 292 -1.76 33.34 -8.80
N ASP A 293 -1.48 34.06 -7.70
CA ASP A 293 -1.22 35.50 -7.70
C ASP A 293 0.28 35.82 -7.89
N MET A 294 1.10 34.80 -8.18
CA MET A 294 2.55 34.86 -8.35
C MET A 294 3.31 35.25 -7.07
N ASN A 295 2.73 35.04 -5.88
CA ASN A 295 3.44 35.23 -4.62
C ASN A 295 4.19 33.96 -4.22
N VAL A 296 5.42 34.12 -3.76
CA VAL A 296 6.29 33.01 -3.38
C VAL A 296 5.78 32.33 -2.11
N GLN A 297 5.57 31.03 -2.16
CA GLN A 297 5.12 30.19 -1.05
C GLN A 297 6.24 29.27 -0.53
N VAL A 298 7.15 28.84 -1.41
CA VAL A 298 8.32 28.04 -1.03
C VAL A 298 9.55 28.65 -1.68
N PHE A 299 10.62 28.77 -0.89
CA PHE A 299 11.92 29.28 -1.34
C PHE A 299 13.02 28.57 -0.56
N ASN A 300 13.63 27.54 -1.15
CA ASN A 300 14.60 26.68 -0.46
C ASN A 300 15.98 27.33 -0.32
N ASN A 301 16.85 26.73 0.49
CA ASN A 301 18.26 27.15 0.63
C ASN A 301 19.04 27.19 -0.70
N GLY A 302 18.72 26.31 -1.66
CA GLY A 302 19.29 26.38 -3.01
C GLY A 302 18.97 27.70 -3.72
N ALA A 303 17.73 28.17 -3.61
CA ALA A 303 17.27 29.44 -4.15
C ALA A 303 17.91 30.63 -3.42
N GLU A 304 18.02 30.57 -2.08
CA GLU A 304 18.71 31.61 -1.31
C GLU A 304 20.15 31.83 -1.77
N LYS A 305 20.89 30.74 -1.97
CA LYS A 305 22.28 30.78 -2.43
C LYS A 305 22.39 31.23 -3.89
N MET A 306 21.52 30.73 -4.76
CA MET A 306 21.54 31.03 -6.19
C MET A 306 21.24 32.51 -6.45
N PHE A 307 20.19 33.05 -5.82
CA PHE A 307 19.73 34.43 -6.04
C PHE A 307 20.33 35.43 -5.05
N ARG A 308 21.04 34.97 -4.01
CA ARG A 308 21.65 35.79 -2.95
C ARG A 308 20.63 36.62 -2.18
N VAL A 309 19.45 36.05 -1.94
CA VAL A 309 18.35 36.68 -1.20
C VAL A 309 17.90 35.73 -0.09
N ASN A 310 17.51 36.28 1.06
CA ASN A 310 16.98 35.46 2.16
C ASN A 310 15.51 35.06 1.86
N SER A 311 15.15 33.82 2.20
CA SER A 311 13.79 33.29 2.07
C SER A 311 12.77 34.15 2.82
N ALA A 312 13.09 34.63 4.03
CA ALA A 312 12.19 35.48 4.80
C ALA A 312 11.84 36.80 4.08
N ASP A 313 12.72 37.28 3.19
CA ASP A 313 12.48 38.47 2.39
C ASP A 313 11.70 38.19 1.11
N MET A 314 11.49 36.93 0.73
CA MET A 314 10.80 36.55 -0.50
C MET A 314 9.45 35.89 -0.26
N ILE A 315 9.30 35.13 0.82
CA ILE A 315 8.04 34.45 1.16
C ILE A 315 6.90 35.48 1.23
N HIS A 316 5.79 35.14 0.57
CA HIS A 316 4.59 35.94 0.35
C HIS A 316 4.78 37.23 -0.44
N LYS A 317 5.93 37.43 -1.10
CA LYS A 317 6.15 38.55 -2.01
C LYS A 317 6.04 38.11 -3.47
N PRO A 318 5.77 39.04 -4.41
CA PRO A 318 5.69 38.73 -5.83
C PRO A 318 7.02 38.19 -6.39
N LEU A 319 6.94 37.14 -7.19
CA LEU A 319 8.10 36.55 -7.87
C LEU A 319 8.82 37.53 -8.80
N SER A 320 8.08 38.48 -9.37
CA SER A 320 8.60 39.53 -10.27
C SER A 320 9.69 40.41 -9.64
N LEU A 321 9.87 40.38 -8.32
CA LEU A 321 10.99 41.03 -7.64
C LEU A 321 12.34 40.34 -7.90
N LEU A 322 12.33 39.05 -8.22
CA LEU A 322 13.54 38.29 -8.55
C LEU A 322 13.85 38.39 -10.03
N PHE A 323 12.92 38.02 -10.91
CA PHE A 323 13.08 38.05 -12.37
C PHE A 323 11.71 38.01 -13.04
N ASP A 324 11.69 38.10 -14.37
CA ASP A 324 10.46 38.08 -15.17
C ASP A 324 9.64 36.80 -14.94
N ASP A 325 8.36 36.96 -14.60
CA ASP A 325 7.44 35.89 -14.22
C ASP A 325 6.50 35.47 -15.36
N ASP A 326 6.76 35.86 -16.61
CA ASP A 326 5.89 35.55 -17.76
C ASP A 326 5.74 34.05 -17.99
N ASP A 327 6.81 33.27 -17.78
CA ASP A 327 6.77 31.82 -17.89
C ASP A 327 5.86 31.19 -16.82
N PHE A 328 5.89 31.71 -15.60
CA PHE A 328 5.02 31.24 -14.51
C PHE A 328 3.55 31.58 -14.81
N LYS A 329 3.29 32.79 -15.31
CA LYS A 329 1.94 33.20 -15.78
C LYS A 329 1.45 32.36 -16.94
N PHE A 330 2.33 32.00 -17.87
CA PHE A 330 1.99 31.12 -18.99
C PHE A 330 1.57 29.74 -18.50
N VAL A 331 2.38 29.11 -17.64
CA VAL A 331 2.08 27.80 -17.05
C VAL A 331 0.79 27.86 -16.23
N SER A 332 0.58 28.91 -15.45
CA SER A 332 -0.65 29.12 -14.69
C SER A 332 -1.92 29.18 -15.56
N LYS A 333 -1.86 29.86 -16.71
CA LYS A 333 -3.00 30.03 -17.62
C LYS A 333 -3.26 28.80 -18.50
N THR A 334 -2.20 28.21 -19.02
CA THR A 334 -2.29 27.12 -20.00
C THR A 334 -2.31 25.74 -19.36
N GLN A 335 -1.86 25.63 -18.10
CA GLN A 335 -1.63 24.37 -17.39
C GLN A 335 -0.65 23.43 -18.12
N GLN A 336 0.16 23.98 -19.04
CA GLN A 336 1.20 23.23 -19.75
C GLN A 336 2.53 23.46 -19.05
N ASN A 337 3.22 22.36 -18.72
CA ASN A 337 4.53 22.43 -18.08
C ASN A 337 5.59 22.92 -19.07
N ILE A 338 6.54 23.71 -18.58
CA ILE A 338 7.75 24.10 -19.30
C ILE A 338 8.89 23.23 -18.77
N ILE A 339 9.63 22.57 -19.66
CA ILE A 339 10.71 21.65 -19.28
C ILE A 339 11.98 22.01 -20.06
N ASN A 340 13.12 22.00 -19.38
CA ASN A 340 14.46 22.26 -19.89
C ASN A 340 14.60 23.59 -20.62
N LYS A 341 13.88 24.63 -20.17
CA LYS A 341 13.97 25.95 -20.80
C LYS A 341 15.24 26.64 -20.33
N LYS A 342 16.12 26.97 -21.27
CA LYS A 342 17.31 27.77 -21.01
C LYS A 342 16.92 29.24 -20.85
N VAL A 343 17.29 29.84 -19.74
CA VAL A 343 16.99 31.25 -19.41
C VAL A 343 18.27 31.92 -18.93
N VAL A 344 18.62 33.04 -19.54
CA VAL A 344 19.79 33.85 -19.16
C VAL A 344 19.34 34.95 -18.22
N LEU A 345 19.80 34.88 -16.97
CA LEU A 345 19.50 35.86 -15.93
C LEU A 345 20.69 36.81 -15.78
N THR A 346 20.73 37.83 -16.64
CA THR A 346 21.86 38.78 -16.75
C THR A 346 22.17 39.51 -15.46
N GLN A 347 21.15 39.89 -14.69
CA GLN A 347 21.29 40.59 -13.40
C GLN A 347 22.00 39.77 -12.31
N TYR A 348 21.98 38.44 -12.42
CA TYR A 348 22.69 37.52 -11.53
C TYR A 348 23.97 36.96 -12.18
N GLY A 349 24.20 37.22 -13.47
CA GLY A 349 25.31 36.65 -14.23
C GLY A 349 25.20 35.14 -14.42
N LEU A 350 23.98 34.59 -14.43
CA LEU A 350 23.70 33.16 -14.47
C LEU A 350 23.07 32.75 -15.80
N ILE A 351 23.43 31.56 -16.28
CA ILE A 351 22.70 30.83 -17.30
C ILE A 351 22.02 29.66 -16.60
N THR A 352 20.69 29.66 -16.65
CA THR A 352 19.88 28.69 -15.90
C THR A 352 19.10 27.78 -16.84
N GLN A 353 18.83 26.58 -16.36
CA GLN A 353 17.85 25.66 -16.93
C GLN A 353 16.66 25.59 -15.97
N GLN A 354 15.47 25.94 -16.47
CA GLN A 354 14.25 26.05 -15.68
C GLN A 354 13.24 25.00 -16.10
N ASP A 355 12.74 24.28 -15.11
CA ASP A 355 11.60 23.38 -15.21
C ASP A 355 10.45 23.95 -14.38
N ILE A 356 9.31 24.24 -15.00
CA ILE A 356 8.16 24.88 -14.36
C ILE A 356 6.93 23.99 -14.54
N TYR A 357 6.36 23.56 -13.41
CA TYR A 357 5.26 22.62 -13.33
C TYR A 357 4.02 23.27 -12.72
N TYR A 358 2.84 22.94 -13.27
CA TYR A 358 1.57 23.26 -12.62
C TYR A 358 1.10 22.09 -11.75
N GLU A 359 0.95 22.32 -10.45
CA GLU A 359 0.39 21.36 -9.50
C GLU A 359 -1.13 21.60 -9.36
N LYS A 360 -1.92 20.59 -9.70
CA LYS A 360 -3.37 20.72 -9.88
C LYS A 360 -4.16 20.74 -8.58
N GLU A 361 -3.69 20.05 -7.55
CA GLU A 361 -4.46 19.87 -6.31
C GLU A 361 -4.40 21.09 -5.39
N HIS A 362 -3.26 21.77 -5.34
CA HIS A 362 -2.97 22.90 -4.45
C HIS A 362 -2.89 24.23 -5.20
N SER A 363 -3.11 24.23 -6.52
CA SER A 363 -3.04 25.43 -7.37
C SER A 363 -1.71 26.19 -7.22
N LEU A 364 -0.61 25.45 -7.14
CA LEU A 364 0.75 25.98 -7.03
C LEU A 364 1.50 25.80 -8.36
N ILE A 365 2.38 26.75 -8.67
CA ILE A 365 3.35 26.62 -9.76
C ILE A 365 4.72 26.40 -9.13
N ILE A 366 5.34 25.27 -9.44
CA ILE A 366 6.62 24.86 -8.88
C ILE A 366 7.69 24.99 -9.95
N SER A 367 8.77 25.69 -9.64
CA SER A 367 9.94 25.84 -10.49
C SER A 367 11.16 25.22 -9.86
N ILE A 368 11.89 24.44 -10.65
CA ILE A 368 13.21 23.92 -10.34
C ILE A 368 14.18 24.59 -11.29
N ILE A 369 15.12 25.35 -10.73
CA ILE A 369 16.09 26.14 -11.47
C ILE A 369 17.48 25.58 -11.17
N THR A 370 18.16 25.17 -12.23
CA THR A 370 19.53 24.64 -12.18
C THR A 370 20.48 25.65 -12.80
N ASP A 371 21.59 25.95 -12.13
CA ASP A 371 22.66 26.77 -12.68
C ASP A 371 23.53 25.92 -13.62
N ILE A 372 23.52 26.26 -14.91
CA ILE A 372 24.27 25.56 -15.97
C ILE A 372 25.39 26.44 -16.55
N THR A 373 25.75 27.52 -15.84
CA THR A 373 26.69 28.54 -16.35
C THR A 373 28.06 27.97 -16.69
N GLU A 374 28.62 27.13 -15.84
CA GLU A 374 29.94 26.52 -16.07
C GLU A 374 29.90 25.46 -17.17
N GLU A 375 28.82 24.68 -17.26
CA GLU A 375 28.62 23.68 -18.30
C GLU A 375 28.55 24.33 -19.69
N GLU A 376 27.83 25.45 -19.80
CA GLU A 376 27.74 26.25 -21.02
C GLU A 376 29.10 26.84 -21.43
N LYS A 377 29.86 27.42 -20.49
CA LYS A 377 31.23 27.90 -20.77
C LYS A 377 32.15 26.79 -21.27
N ILE A 378 32.07 25.61 -20.67
CA ILE A 378 32.84 24.44 -21.08
C ILE A 378 32.41 24.00 -22.48
N GLN A 379 31.10 23.98 -22.75
CA GLN A 379 30.55 23.61 -24.05
C GLN A 379 30.98 24.59 -25.15
N GLU A 380 30.91 25.89 -24.90
CA GLU A 380 31.41 26.93 -25.81
C GLU A 380 32.91 26.81 -26.07
N ARG A 381 33.72 26.62 -25.01
CA ARG A 381 35.17 26.43 -25.13
C ARG A 381 35.51 25.19 -25.96
N ASN A 382 34.82 24.08 -25.72
CA ASN A 382 35.00 22.85 -26.47
C ASN A 382 34.57 23.01 -27.94
N ALA A 383 33.49 23.74 -28.21
CA ALA A 383 33.07 24.05 -29.58
C ALA A 383 34.11 24.90 -30.31
N MET A 384 34.71 25.88 -29.63
CA MET A 384 35.77 26.73 -30.18
C MET A 384 37.04 25.93 -30.47
N LEU A 385 37.51 25.11 -29.53
CA LEU A 385 38.65 24.21 -29.72
C LEU A 385 38.44 23.24 -30.87
N ARG A 386 37.23 22.67 -31.01
CA ARG A 386 36.90 21.80 -32.16
C ARG A 386 37.03 22.55 -33.47
N LYS A 387 36.51 23.77 -33.56
CA LYS A 387 36.58 24.61 -34.77
C LYS A 387 38.04 24.95 -35.13
N GLU A 388 38.86 25.29 -34.14
CA GLU A 388 40.28 25.57 -34.34
C GLU A 388 41.06 24.32 -34.77
N THR A 389 40.80 23.18 -34.13
CA THR A 389 41.40 21.88 -34.47
C THR A 389 41.12 21.50 -35.92
N VAL A 390 39.87 21.65 -36.39
CA VAL A 390 39.49 21.39 -37.80
C VAL A 390 40.24 22.31 -38.75
N LYS A 391 40.36 23.61 -38.40
CA LYS A 391 41.09 24.58 -39.22
C LYS A 391 42.58 24.24 -39.34
N THR A 392 43.22 23.88 -38.23
CA THR A 392 44.64 23.49 -38.21
C THR A 392 44.88 22.20 -39.00
N ALA A 393 44.00 21.19 -38.85
CA ALA A 393 44.07 19.96 -39.64
C ALA A 393 43.99 20.25 -41.14
N GLN A 394 43.06 21.11 -41.57
CA GLN A 394 42.94 21.51 -42.97
C GLN A 394 44.20 22.22 -43.49
N GLN A 395 44.78 23.13 -42.70
CA GLN A 395 46.03 23.80 -43.08
C GLN A 395 47.20 22.84 -43.27
N VAL A 396 47.30 21.80 -42.43
CA VAL A 396 48.31 20.76 -42.57
C VAL A 396 48.08 19.95 -43.85
N ILE A 397 46.83 19.56 -44.13
CA ILE A 397 46.46 18.86 -45.37
C ILE A 397 46.85 19.70 -46.60
N ASP A 398 46.50 20.98 -46.62
CA ASP A 398 46.82 21.88 -47.73
C ASP A 398 48.33 22.08 -47.92
N LYS A 399 49.10 22.04 -46.82
CA LYS A 399 50.56 22.12 -46.87
C LYS A 399 51.17 20.82 -47.40
N GLN A 400 50.69 19.66 -46.95
CA GLN A 400 51.13 18.36 -47.46
C GLN A 400 50.78 18.19 -48.95
N MET A 401 49.61 18.64 -49.38
CA MET A 401 49.21 18.62 -50.80
C MET A 401 50.11 19.50 -51.67
N ARG A 402 50.50 20.69 -51.19
CA ARG A 402 51.48 21.54 -51.90
C ARG A 402 52.86 20.89 -52.01
N VAL A 403 53.36 20.31 -50.93
CA VAL A 403 54.65 19.59 -50.94
C VAL A 403 54.58 18.40 -51.90
N ALA A 404 53.48 17.65 -51.91
CA ALA A 404 53.29 16.56 -52.86
C ALA A 404 53.27 17.04 -54.33
N GLN A 405 52.66 18.19 -54.61
CA GLN A 405 52.67 18.82 -55.94
C GLN A 405 54.08 19.26 -56.35
N GLU A 406 54.87 19.86 -55.45
CA GLU A 406 56.27 20.23 -55.70
C GLU A 406 57.13 19.00 -55.97
N ILE A 407 57.00 17.94 -55.15
CA ILE A 407 57.69 16.66 -55.36
C ILE A 407 57.31 16.08 -56.73
N ALA A 408 56.01 16.05 -57.07
CA ALA A 408 55.55 15.56 -58.37
C ALA A 408 56.10 16.38 -59.55
N SER A 409 56.23 17.71 -59.39
CA SER A 409 56.84 18.59 -60.38
C SER A 409 58.32 18.26 -60.60
N VAL A 410 59.10 18.15 -59.53
CA VAL A 410 60.54 17.82 -59.59
C VAL A 410 60.77 16.40 -60.14
N LEU A 411 59.94 15.44 -59.74
CA LEU A 411 59.96 14.09 -60.32
C LEU A 411 59.61 14.12 -61.82
N GLY A 412 58.64 14.93 -62.23
CA GLY A 412 58.30 15.11 -63.64
C GLY A 412 59.45 15.68 -64.46
N GLU A 413 60.14 16.70 -63.93
CA GLU A 413 61.29 17.35 -64.56
C GLU A 413 62.48 16.39 -64.70
N THR A 414 62.89 15.74 -63.60
CA THR A 414 63.99 14.76 -63.61
C THR A 414 63.70 13.56 -64.51
N THR A 415 62.46 13.09 -64.58
CA THR A 415 62.06 12.01 -65.50
C THR A 415 62.16 12.46 -66.96
N ALA A 416 61.78 13.70 -67.27
CA ALA A 416 61.92 14.28 -68.61
C ALA A 416 63.39 14.43 -69.02
N GLU A 417 64.25 14.96 -68.13
CA GLU A 417 65.69 15.07 -68.35
C GLU A 417 66.33 13.70 -68.56
N THR A 418 66.00 12.71 -67.72
CA THR A 418 66.49 11.34 -67.83
C THR A 418 66.09 10.73 -69.17
N LYS A 419 64.85 10.95 -69.63
CA LYS A 419 64.38 10.50 -70.94
C LYS A 419 65.14 11.15 -72.09
N VAL A 420 65.43 12.45 -72.01
CA VAL A 420 66.23 13.16 -73.03
C VAL A 420 67.67 12.64 -73.06
N LEU A 421 68.26 12.41 -71.89
CA LEU A 421 69.62 11.86 -71.78
C LEU A 421 69.71 10.44 -72.33
N LEU A 422 68.76 9.57 -71.95
CA LEU A 422 68.66 8.21 -72.48
C LEU A 422 68.45 8.21 -74.00
N ASN A 423 67.60 9.09 -74.54
CA ASN A 423 67.42 9.23 -75.99
C ASN A 423 68.70 9.72 -76.69
N LYS A 424 69.48 10.61 -76.06
CA LYS A 424 70.81 11.02 -76.58
C LYS A 424 71.79 9.86 -76.58
N ILE A 425 71.87 9.10 -75.49
CA ILE A 425 72.73 7.90 -75.40
C ILE A 425 72.30 6.87 -76.44
N GLN A 426 70.99 6.64 -76.62
CA GLN A 426 70.46 5.73 -77.62
C GLN A 426 70.87 6.17 -79.04
N ARG A 427 70.81 7.47 -79.36
CA ARG A 427 71.28 7.98 -80.66
C ARG A 427 72.78 7.79 -80.86
N LEU A 428 73.59 8.07 -79.84
CA LEU A 428 75.05 7.85 -79.90
C LEU A 428 75.40 6.37 -80.11
N LEU A 429 74.71 5.46 -79.41
CA LEU A 429 74.90 4.02 -79.60
C LEU A 429 74.41 3.52 -80.97
N ILE A 430 73.44 4.20 -81.59
CA ILE A 430 72.98 3.89 -82.95
C ILE A 430 73.97 4.45 -84.00
N ASP A 431 74.58 5.62 -83.74
CA ASP A 431 75.57 6.24 -84.64
C ASP A 431 76.97 5.57 -84.56
N GLU A 432 77.29 4.87 -83.46
CA GLU A 432 78.55 4.13 -83.28
C GLU A 432 78.50 2.68 -83.80
N ILE A 433 77.45 2.24 -84.50
CA ILE A 433 77.47 0.93 -85.19
C ILE A 433 78.15 1.11 -86.55
N PRO A 434 79.43 0.73 -86.73
CA PRO A 434 80.11 0.82 -88.01
C PRO A 434 79.79 -0.47 -88.78
N GLY A 435 78.84 -0.37 -89.71
CA GLY A 435 78.67 -1.28 -90.84
C GLY A 435 78.49 -2.78 -90.52
N GLU A 436 77.25 -3.25 -90.61
CA GLU A 436 76.99 -4.53 -91.29
C GLU A 436 76.43 -4.23 -92.67
N LYS A 437 77.08 -4.84 -93.67
CA LYS A 437 76.67 -4.92 -95.07
C LYS A 437 75.36 -5.66 -95.25
#